data_AF-A0A940AMQ8-F1
#
_entry.id   AF-A0A940AMQ8-F1
#
_cell.length_a   1.000
_cell.length_b   1.000
_cell.length_c   1.000
_cell.angle_alpha   90.00
_cell.angle_beta   90.00
_cell.angle_gamma   90.00
#
_symmetry.space_group_name_H-M   'P 1'
#
loop_
_entity.id
_entity.type
_entity.pdbx_description
1 polymer ?
#
loop_
_entity_poly.entity_id
_entity_poly.type
_entity_poly.pdbx_seq_one_letter_code
_entity_poly.pdbx_strand_id
1 'polypeptide(L)'
;MGNAYKVLILVLVCVLSFGCSHKKKPEESYADYERFRQSYAGYADLGGDWDWTEENDPTVSGKVLRRAHSAIGTPYVWGGVKPGGFDCSGLVQWAYRGAGVRLPR
;
A
#
# COMPACT_ATOMS: atom_id res chain seq x y z
N MET A 1 -13.91 36.38 41.92
CA MET A 1 -14.22 34.94 41.67
C MET A 1 -14.44 34.62 40.18
N GLY A 2 -14.19 35.54 39.23
CA GLY A 2 -14.66 35.39 37.85
C GLY A 2 -13.70 34.79 36.81
N ASN A 3 -12.40 34.71 37.10
CA ASN A 3 -11.42 34.19 36.14
C ASN A 3 -11.26 32.67 36.22
N ALA A 4 -11.51 32.07 37.39
CA ALA A 4 -11.39 30.63 37.58
C ALA A 4 -12.43 29.83 36.76
N TYR A 5 -13.67 30.32 36.65
CA TYR A 5 -14.70 29.66 35.85
C TYR A 5 -14.42 29.73 34.34
N LYS A 6 -13.78 30.80 33.86
CA LYS A 6 -13.41 30.96 32.45
C LYS A 6 -12.30 29.98 32.05
N VAL A 7 -11.31 29.80 32.93
CA VAL A 7 -10.23 28.82 32.72
C VAL A 7 -10.80 27.40 32.75
N LEU A 8 -11.71 27.10 33.67
CA LEU A 8 -12.36 25.80 33.76
C LEU A 8 -13.18 25.47 32.50
N ILE A 9 -13.96 26.43 31.98
CA ILE A 9 -14.72 26.27 30.75
C ILE A 9 -13.78 26.04 29.55
N LEU A 10 -12.69 26.80 29.45
CA LEU A 10 -11.73 26.65 28.36
C LEU A 10 -11.06 25.27 28.36
N VAL A 11 -10.65 24.77 29.52
CA VAL A 11 -10.08 23.42 29.66
C VAL A 11 -11.10 22.34 29.31
N LEU A 12 -12.35 22.49 29.73
CA LEU A 12 -13.42 21.55 29.39
C LEU A 12 -13.71 21.50 27.88
N VAL A 13 -13.77 22.67 27.22
CA VAL A 13 -13.95 22.76 25.78
C VAL A 13 -12.76 22.13 25.05
N CYS A 14 -11.52 22.41 25.47
CA CYS A 14 -10.34 21.79 24.87
C CYS A 14 -10.35 20.26 25.03
N VAL A 15 -10.67 19.73 26.20
CA VAL A 15 -10.70 18.27 26.41
C VAL A 15 -11.78 17.60 25.55
N LEU A 16 -12.94 18.23 25.39
CA LEU A 16 -14.04 17.70 24.55
C LEU A 16 -13.78 17.87 23.05
N SER A 17 -13.08 18.92 22.62
CA SER A 17 -12.75 19.14 21.20
C SER A 17 -11.53 18.35 20.72
N PHE A 18 -10.60 17.97 21.62
CA PHE A 18 -9.39 17.22 21.26
C PHE A 18 -9.43 15.74 21.69
N GLY A 19 -10.41 15.32 22.48
CA GLY A 19 -10.56 13.94 22.96
C GLY A 19 -11.35 13.05 21.99
N CYS A 20 -10.67 12.50 20.98
CA CYS A 20 -10.81 11.11 20.47
C CYS A 20 -10.20 10.99 19.07
N SER A 21 -8.87 10.89 18.98
CA SER A 21 -8.25 10.26 17.81
C SER A 21 -8.51 8.75 17.90
N HIS A 22 -9.61 8.30 17.29
CA HIS A 22 -9.99 6.90 17.26
C HIS A 22 -8.98 6.15 16.38
N LYS A 23 -8.10 5.36 17.01
CA LYS A 23 -7.21 4.48 16.25
C LYS A 23 -8.07 3.47 15.52
N LYS A 24 -8.11 3.56 14.19
CA LYS A 24 -8.79 2.60 13.34
C LYS A 24 -8.30 1.20 13.67
N LYS A 25 -9.24 0.27 13.80
CA LYS A 25 -8.91 -1.13 14.07
C LYS A 25 -8.24 -1.73 12.83
N PRO A 26 -7.35 -2.73 12.99
CA PRO A 26 -6.64 -3.37 11.86
C PRO A 26 -7.57 -3.84 10.74
N GLU A 27 -8.76 -4.33 11.09
CA GLU A 27 -9.82 -4.75 10.17
C GLU A 27 -10.32 -3.62 9.24
N GLU A 28 -10.53 -2.40 9.78
CA GLU A 28 -11.04 -1.26 9.00
C GLU A 28 -10.01 -0.76 8.00
N SER A 29 -8.72 -0.78 8.37
CA SER A 29 -7.63 -0.50 7.45
C SER A 29 -7.55 -1.53 6.32
N TYR A 30 -7.89 -2.79 6.60
CA TYR A 30 -7.93 -3.86 5.61
C TYR A 30 -9.09 -3.66 4.64
N ALA A 31 -10.27 -3.27 5.12
CA ALA A 31 -11.41 -2.95 4.27
C ALA A 31 -11.12 -1.75 3.33
N ASP A 32 -10.39 -0.74 3.80
CA ASP A 32 -9.96 0.39 2.97
C ASP A 32 -8.93 -0.04 1.91
N TYR A 33 -8.02 -0.94 2.28
CA TYR A 33 -7.09 -1.58 1.35
C TYR A 33 -7.80 -2.42 0.30
N GLU A 34 -8.81 -3.21 0.68
CA GLU A 34 -9.61 -4.00 -0.26
C GLU A 34 -10.43 -3.11 -1.20
N ARG A 35 -10.97 -1.98 -0.71
CA ARG A 35 -11.64 -0.98 -1.56
C ARG A 35 -10.67 -0.37 -2.57
N PHE A 36 -9.47 0.00 -2.13
CA PHE A 36 -8.42 0.49 -3.02
C PHE A 36 -7.99 -0.57 -4.03
N ARG A 37 -7.82 -1.83 -3.62
CA ARG A 37 -7.55 -2.97 -4.50
C ARG A 37 -8.65 -3.17 -5.53
N GLN A 38 -9.92 -3.09 -5.13
CA GLN A 38 -11.07 -3.17 -6.04
C GLN A 38 -11.03 -2.06 -7.10
N SER A 39 -10.58 -0.84 -6.75
CA SER A 39 -10.42 0.25 -7.72
C SER A 39 -9.37 -0.05 -8.80
N TYR A 40 -8.28 -0.75 -8.44
CA TYR A 40 -7.29 -1.25 -9.40
C TYR A 40 -7.77 -2.48 -10.16
N ALA A 41 -8.52 -3.38 -9.49
CA ALA A 41 -9.11 -4.56 -10.10
C ALA A 41 -10.20 -4.20 -11.13
N GLY A 42 -10.86 -3.03 -11.01
CA GLY A 42 -11.79 -2.53 -12.02
C GLY A 42 -11.16 -2.34 -13.40
N TYR A 43 -9.82 -2.19 -13.48
CA TYR A 43 -9.09 -2.19 -14.74
C TYR A 43 -9.13 -3.57 -15.44
N ALA A 44 -9.27 -4.66 -14.67
CA ALA A 44 -9.45 -6.01 -15.19
C ALA A 44 -10.83 -6.20 -15.87
N ASP A 45 -11.87 -5.54 -15.36
CA ASP A 45 -13.27 -5.66 -15.80
C ASP A 45 -13.60 -4.85 -17.08
N LEU A 46 -12.68 -4.02 -17.59
CA LEU A 46 -12.87 -3.22 -18.81
C LEU A 46 -12.79 -4.02 -20.12
N GLY A 47 -12.93 -5.35 -20.06
CA GLY A 47 -13.09 -6.20 -21.24
C GLY A 47 -11.85 -6.33 -22.12
N GLY A 48 -10.66 -6.03 -21.59
CA GLY A 48 -9.45 -6.53 -22.22
C GLY A 48 -9.35 -8.03 -21.99
N ASP A 49 -8.98 -8.74 -23.05
CA ASP A 49 -8.72 -10.17 -23.09
C ASP A 49 -7.47 -10.52 -22.23
N TRP A 50 -7.58 -10.34 -20.92
CA TRP A 50 -6.59 -10.71 -19.91
C TRP A 50 -7.28 -11.60 -18.89
N ASP A 51 -7.40 -12.88 -19.24
CA ASP A 51 -7.83 -13.93 -18.33
C ASP A 51 -6.91 -13.99 -17.10
N TRP A 52 -7.44 -13.65 -15.92
CA TRP A 52 -6.72 -13.70 -14.63
C TRP A 52 -6.75 -15.10 -14.01
N THR A 53 -6.71 -16.16 -14.82
CA THR A 53 -6.31 -17.47 -14.29
C THR A 53 -4.85 -17.38 -13.89
N GLU A 54 -4.63 -17.31 -12.58
CA GLU A 54 -3.36 -17.10 -11.88
C GLU A 54 -2.24 -18.07 -12.32
N GLU A 55 -2.62 -19.16 -12.98
CA GLU A 55 -1.75 -20.29 -13.29
C GLU A 55 -0.76 -20.01 -14.43
N ASN A 56 -1.10 -19.25 -15.48
CA ASN A 56 -0.19 -19.09 -16.63
C ASN A 56 -0.44 -17.85 -17.53
N ASP A 57 -0.47 -16.62 -17.01
CA ASP A 57 -0.25 -15.47 -17.90
C ASP A 57 1.21 -15.52 -18.41
N PRO A 58 1.46 -15.86 -19.70
CA PRO A 58 2.79 -16.05 -20.23
C PRO A 58 3.45 -14.72 -20.61
N THR A 59 2.70 -13.61 -20.58
CA THR A 59 3.19 -12.29 -20.96
C THR A 59 4.33 -11.83 -20.06
N VAL A 60 5.15 -10.93 -20.60
CA VAL A 60 6.20 -10.28 -19.83
C VAL A 60 5.59 -9.54 -18.64
N SER A 61 4.50 -8.80 -18.85
CA SER A 61 3.79 -8.03 -17.82
C SER A 61 3.30 -8.92 -16.67
N GLY A 62 2.64 -10.06 -16.96
CA GLY A 62 2.21 -11.02 -15.94
C GLY A 62 3.36 -11.58 -15.12
N LYS A 63 4.49 -11.93 -15.75
CA LYS A 63 5.70 -12.40 -15.05
C LYS A 63 6.31 -11.33 -14.14
N VAL A 64 6.28 -10.06 -14.56
CA VAL A 64 6.74 -8.93 -13.74
C VAL A 64 5.84 -8.77 -12.52
N LEU A 65 4.53 -8.74 -12.71
CA LEU A 65 3.56 -8.58 -11.62
C LEU A 65 3.65 -9.73 -10.60
N ARG A 66 3.70 -10.99 -11.05
CA ARG A 66 3.86 -12.14 -10.15
C ARG A 66 5.13 -12.05 -9.30
N ARG A 67 6.25 -11.62 -9.90
CA ARG A 67 7.48 -11.41 -9.14
C ARG A 67 7.36 -10.28 -8.15
N ALA A 68 6.87 -9.11 -8.57
CA ALA A 68 6.69 -7.98 -7.66
C ALA A 68 5.78 -8.36 -6.48
N HIS A 69 4.69 -9.09 -6.74
CA HIS A 69 3.77 -9.56 -5.71
C HIS A 69 4.44 -10.52 -4.72
N SER A 70 5.33 -11.41 -5.19
CA SER A 70 6.09 -12.32 -4.31
C SER A 70 7.06 -11.60 -3.34
N ALA A 71 7.34 -10.31 -3.57
CA ALA A 71 8.20 -9.50 -2.72
C ALA A 71 7.44 -8.70 -1.66
N ILE A 72 6.11 -8.78 -1.60
CA ILE A 72 5.30 -8.12 -0.56
C ILE A 72 5.80 -8.55 0.82
N GLY A 73 5.99 -7.55 1.71
CA GLY A 73 6.55 -7.75 3.04
C GLY A 73 8.08 -7.69 3.11
N THR A 74 8.79 -7.60 1.98
CA THR A 74 10.25 -7.36 2.00
C THR A 74 10.53 -5.94 2.52
N PRO A 75 11.45 -5.76 3.49
CA PRO A 75 11.78 -4.43 4.02
C PRO A 75 12.30 -3.47 2.95
N TYR A 76 12.03 -2.18 3.13
CA TYR A 76 12.65 -1.13 2.33
C TYR A 76 14.10 -0.91 2.78
N VAL A 77 15.05 -0.94 1.85
CA VAL A 77 16.47 -0.67 2.08
C VAL A 77 16.99 0.21 0.97
N TRP A 78 17.54 1.37 1.32
CA TRP A 78 18.11 2.29 0.33
C TRP A 78 19.24 1.61 -0.46
N GLY A 79 19.16 1.62 -1.79
CA GLY A 79 20.08 0.89 -2.67
C GLY A 79 19.82 -0.62 -2.76
N GLY A 80 18.74 -1.13 -2.16
CA GLY A 80 18.40 -2.55 -2.12
C GLY A 80 17.90 -3.08 -3.48
N VAL A 81 18.37 -4.26 -3.90
CA VAL A 81 18.11 -4.84 -5.24
C VAL A 81 17.79 -6.34 -5.24
N LYS A 82 17.56 -6.93 -4.06
CA LYS A 82 17.35 -8.38 -3.91
C LYS A 82 16.38 -8.71 -2.76
N PRO A 83 15.79 -9.93 -2.76
CA PRO A 83 15.03 -10.41 -1.62
C PRO A 83 15.85 -10.28 -0.33
N GLY A 84 15.26 -9.68 0.70
CA GLY A 84 15.95 -9.23 1.93
C GLY A 84 16.06 -7.70 2.05
N GLY A 85 15.85 -6.96 0.96
CA GLY A 85 15.75 -5.50 1.00
C GLY A 85 15.70 -4.87 -0.39
N PHE A 86 14.67 -4.07 -0.64
CA PHE A 86 14.52 -3.32 -1.90
C PHE A 86 14.39 -1.82 -1.66
N ASP A 87 14.93 -1.01 -2.57
CA ASP A 87 14.40 0.34 -2.77
C ASP A 87 13.36 0.33 -3.91
N CYS A 88 12.77 1.50 -4.20
CA CYS A 88 11.71 1.64 -5.19
C CYS A 88 12.12 1.10 -6.57
N SER A 89 13.29 1.47 -7.04
CA SER A 89 13.75 1.18 -8.40
C SER A 89 14.50 -0.16 -8.49
N GLY A 90 15.06 -0.65 -7.39
CA GLY A 90 15.64 -1.98 -7.26
C GLY A 90 14.60 -3.09 -7.27
N LEU A 91 13.42 -2.87 -6.67
CA LEU A 91 12.27 -3.79 -6.81
C LEU A 91 11.83 -3.90 -8.27
N VAL A 92 11.66 -2.76 -8.95
CA VAL A 92 11.27 -2.70 -10.37
C VAL A 92 12.30 -3.46 -11.21
N GLN A 93 13.59 -3.15 -11.05
CA GLN A 93 14.65 -3.77 -11.82
C GLN A 93 14.73 -5.30 -11.59
N TRP A 94 14.51 -5.75 -10.36
CA TRP A 94 14.50 -7.18 -10.01
C TRP A 94 13.31 -7.92 -10.62
N ALA A 95 12.11 -7.34 -10.57
CA ALA A 95 10.90 -7.94 -11.14
C ALA A 95 11.00 -8.09 -12.67
N TYR A 96 11.42 -7.02 -13.36
CA TYR A 96 11.66 -7.04 -14.81
C TYR A 96 12.78 -8.00 -15.22
N ARG A 97 13.88 -8.05 -14.45
CA ARG A 97 14.97 -8.99 -14.72
C ARG A 97 14.50 -10.44 -14.67
N GLY A 98 13.62 -10.78 -13.74
CA GLY A 98 13.05 -12.12 -13.68
C GLY A 98 12.13 -12.44 -14.87
N ALA A 99 11.49 -11.43 -15.47
CA ALA A 99 10.75 -11.59 -16.72
C ALA A 99 11.65 -11.55 -17.98
N GLY A 100 12.98 -11.49 -17.81
CA GLY A 100 13.95 -11.48 -18.91
C GLY A 100 14.28 -10.09 -19.46
N VAL A 101 13.73 -9.01 -18.88
CA VAL A 101 13.94 -7.63 -19.34
C VAL A 101 14.97 -6.93 -18.45
N ARG A 102 16.00 -6.32 -19.05
CA ARG A 102 17.02 -5.57 -18.33
C ARG A 102 16.71 -4.08 -18.39
N LEU A 103 16.52 -3.46 -17.23
CA LEU A 103 16.31 -2.02 -17.10
C LEU A 103 17.57 -1.32 -16.56
N PRO A 104 17.80 -0.05 -16.92
CA PRO A 104 18.81 0.78 -16.28
C PRO A 104 18.46 1.04 -14.81
N ARG A 105 19.42 1.58 -14.07
CA ARG A 105 19.28 1.88 -12.64
C ARG A 105 18.84 3.31 -12.42
#